data_AF-A0A0F8VE19-F1
#
_entry.id   AF-A0A0F8VE19-F1
#
_cell.length_a   1.000
_cell.length_b   1.000
_cell.length_c   1.000
_cell.angle_alpha   90.00
_cell.angle_beta   90.00
_cell.angle_gamma   90.00
#
_symmetry.space_group_name_H-M   'P 1'
#
loop_
_entity.id
_entity.type
_entity.pdbx_description
1 polymer ?
#
loop_
_entity_poly.entity_id
_entity_poly.type
_entity_poly.pdbx_seq_one_letter_code
_entity_poly.pdbx_strand_id
1 'polypeptide(L)'
;MFFQLDLSAIEEYAPFIMMAILILADILILKLGLVVTKANVKTEMKWVAGSFFIQFGLIFFIFTPMVLEGSLGAFGRGFPIELMVVTIIFATFIDLQVINILHQLGIKKSLIIVLLIIGPMSFALFLLADNIGGLLF
;
A
#
# COMPACT_ATOMS: atom_id res chain seq x y z
N MET A 1 4.85 -17.78 -36.20
CA MET A 1 3.57 -17.22 -35.72
C MET A 1 3.92 -16.34 -34.53
N PHE A 2 4.31 -15.11 -34.83
CA PHE A 2 4.83 -14.17 -33.84
C PHE A 2 3.66 -13.64 -33.00
N PHE A 3 3.90 -13.52 -31.70
CA PHE A 3 3.05 -12.88 -30.71
C PHE A 3 2.44 -11.58 -31.26
N GLN A 4 1.21 -11.65 -31.80
CA GLN A 4 0.30 -10.52 -31.71
C GLN A 4 -0.18 -10.53 -30.26
N LEU A 5 0.61 -9.91 -29.38
CA LEU A 5 0.13 -9.47 -28.09
C LEU A 5 -1.03 -8.52 -28.41
N ASP A 6 -2.25 -8.99 -28.14
CA ASP A 6 -3.45 -8.20 -28.28
C ASP A 6 -3.31 -6.99 -27.34
N LEU A 7 -2.96 -5.85 -27.92
CA LEU A 7 -2.71 -4.60 -27.17
C LEU A 7 -3.93 -4.21 -26.33
N SER A 8 -5.13 -4.61 -26.75
CA SER A 8 -6.37 -4.37 -25.99
C SER A 8 -6.41 -5.14 -24.66
N ALA A 9 -5.90 -6.39 -24.64
CA ALA A 9 -5.78 -7.16 -23.41
C ALA A 9 -4.75 -6.54 -22.46
N ILE A 10 -3.65 -5.97 -22.97
CA ILE A 10 -2.66 -5.29 -22.12
C ILE A 10 -3.27 -4.07 -21.44
N GLU A 11 -4.07 -3.28 -22.15
CA GLU A 11 -4.73 -2.10 -21.60
C GLU A 11 -5.72 -2.45 -20.48
N GLU A 12 -6.47 -3.54 -20.63
CA GLU A 12 -7.39 -4.04 -19.60
C GLU A 12 -6.64 -4.46 -18.31
N TYR A 13 -5.50 -5.13 -18.44
CA TYR A 13 -4.72 -5.60 -17.29
C TYR A 13 -3.66 -4.60 -16.78
N ALA A 14 -3.44 -3.49 -17.47
CA ALA A 14 -2.41 -2.50 -17.15
C ALA A 14 -2.48 -2.00 -15.69
N PRO A 15 -3.65 -1.72 -15.10
CA PRO A 15 -3.75 -1.27 -13.70
C PRO A 15 -3.26 -2.34 -12.71
N PHE A 16 -3.58 -3.60 -12.96
CA PHE A 16 -3.14 -4.72 -12.10
C PHE A 16 -1.64 -4.99 -12.25
N ILE A 17 -1.09 -4.87 -13.46
CA ILE A 17 0.35 -4.95 -13.71
C ILE A 17 1.07 -3.81 -12.99
N MET A 18 0.56 -2.58 -13.09
CA MET A 18 1.11 -1.42 -12.39
C MET A 18 1.08 -1.60 -10.87
N MET A 19 -0.04 -2.09 -10.34
CA MET A 19 -0.16 -2.41 -8.92
C MET A 19 0.87 -3.46 -8.47
N ALA A 20 1.08 -4.52 -9.24
CA ALA A 20 2.10 -5.53 -8.94
C ALA A 20 3.51 -4.91 -8.93
N ILE A 21 3.82 -4.02 -9.88
CA ILE A 21 5.09 -3.29 -9.92
C ILE A 21 5.26 -2.39 -8.69
N LEU A 22 4.22 -1.65 -8.30
CA LEU A 22 4.26 -0.77 -7.12
C LEU A 22 4.45 -1.56 -5.83
N ILE A 23 3.76 -2.69 -5.67
CA ILE A 23 3.93 -3.58 -4.52
C ILE A 23 5.37 -4.10 -4.44
N LEU A 24 5.93 -4.55 -5.55
CA LEU A 24 7.32 -5.02 -5.60
C LEU A 24 8.31 -3.87 -5.30
N ALA A 25 8.04 -2.68 -5.84
CA ALA A 25 8.83 -1.48 -5.57
C ALA A 25 8.80 -1.13 -4.07
N ASP A 26 7.64 -1.16 -3.41
CA ASP A 26 7.52 -0.88 -1.98
C ASP A 26 8.28 -1.88 -1.11
N ILE A 27 8.25 -3.17 -1.45
CA ILE A 27 9.04 -4.18 -0.73
C ILE A 27 10.54 -3.85 -0.83
N LEU A 28 11.00 -3.41 -2.00
CA LEU A 28 12.38 -3.00 -2.21
C LEU A 28 12.72 -1.68 -1.51
N ILE A 29 11.82 -0.70 -1.52
CA ILE A 29 11.97 0.57 -0.80
C ILE A 29 12.04 0.30 0.71
N LEU A 30 11.18 -0.58 1.24
CA LEU A 30 11.23 -1.01 2.63
C LEU A 30 12.59 -1.65 2.94
N LYS A 31 13.05 -2.59 2.10
CA LYS A 31 14.38 -3.20 2.25
C LYS A 31 15.49 -2.14 2.29
N LEU A 32 15.48 -1.20 1.35
CA LEU A 32 16.45 -0.11 1.29
C LEU A 32 16.37 0.78 2.54
N GLY A 33 15.17 1.12 2.99
CA GLY A 33 14.92 1.89 4.20
C GLY A 33 15.52 1.21 5.45
N LEU A 34 15.36 -0.11 5.58
CA LEU A 34 15.96 -0.89 6.66
C LEU A 34 17.49 -0.88 6.61
N VAL A 35 18.08 -0.95 5.41
CA VAL A 35 19.52 -0.89 5.20
C VAL A 35 20.07 0.49 5.58
N VAL A 36 19.43 1.57 5.09
CA VAL A 36 19.84 2.96 5.37
C VAL A 36 19.73 3.30 6.85
N THR A 37 18.66 2.84 7.52
CA THR A 37 18.42 3.11 8.94
C THR A 37 19.19 2.17 9.88
N LYS A 38 19.91 1.18 9.31
CA LYS A 38 20.68 0.16 10.05
C LYS A 38 19.79 -0.62 11.03
N ALA A 39 18.76 -1.28 10.50
CA ALA A 39 17.94 -2.22 11.27
C ALA A 39 18.78 -3.42 11.73
N ASN A 40 18.60 -3.82 12.99
CA ASN A 40 19.42 -4.86 13.62
C ASN A 40 18.80 -6.27 13.50
N VAL A 41 17.48 -6.35 13.33
CA VAL A 41 16.71 -7.59 13.47
C VAL A 41 15.79 -7.77 12.26
N LYS A 42 15.60 -9.03 11.83
CA LYS A 42 14.61 -9.42 10.80
C LYS A 42 14.70 -8.62 9.49
N THR A 43 15.92 -8.36 9.02
CA THR A 43 16.15 -7.59 7.79
C THR A 43 16.18 -8.44 6.51
N GLU A 44 16.15 -9.78 6.61
CA GLU A 44 16.12 -10.69 5.46
C GLU A 44 14.84 -10.52 4.62
N MET A 45 14.90 -10.77 3.31
CA MET A 45 13.80 -10.48 2.37
C MET A 45 12.46 -11.13 2.77
N LYS A 46 12.48 -12.33 3.36
CA LYS A 46 11.26 -13.00 3.87
C LYS A 46 10.55 -12.19 4.96
N TRP A 47 11.30 -11.55 5.84
CA TRP A 47 10.78 -10.70 6.90
C TRP A 47 10.35 -9.33 6.39
N VAL A 48 11.09 -8.79 5.42
CA VAL A 48 10.72 -7.54 4.73
C VAL A 48 9.38 -7.71 4.03
N ALA A 49 9.25 -8.71 3.15
CA ALA A 49 8.01 -9.00 2.44
C ALA A 49 6.87 -9.32 3.42
N GLY A 50 7.13 -10.14 4.46
CA GLY A 50 6.14 -10.43 5.49
C GLY A 50 5.64 -9.18 6.22
N SER A 51 6.56 -8.27 6.60
CA SER A 51 6.18 -7.01 7.23
C SER A 51 5.41 -6.09 6.29
N PHE A 52 5.73 -6.09 4.99
CA PHE A 52 4.99 -5.33 3.98
C PHE A 52 3.57 -5.87 3.83
N PHE A 53 3.37 -7.18 3.70
CA PHE A 53 2.03 -7.76 3.57
C PHE A 53 1.18 -7.53 4.81
N ILE A 54 1.77 -7.50 6.00
CA ILE A 54 1.06 -7.13 7.24
C ILE A 54 0.62 -5.66 7.18
N GLN A 55 1.51 -4.73 6.79
CA GLN A 55 1.20 -3.31 6.64
C GLN A 55 0.08 -3.09 5.61
N PHE A 56 0.29 -3.59 4.39
CA PHE A 56 -0.67 -3.50 3.29
C PHE A 56 -2.01 -4.12 3.66
N GLY A 57 -2.02 -5.31 4.29
CA GLY A 57 -3.24 -5.99 4.71
C GLY A 57 -4.00 -5.20 5.77
N LEU A 58 -3.33 -4.71 6.81
CA LEU A 58 -3.97 -3.91 7.86
C LEU A 58 -4.57 -2.61 7.30
N ILE A 59 -3.83 -1.91 6.45
CA ILE A 59 -4.30 -0.68 5.81
C ILE A 59 -5.49 -0.98 4.89
N PHE A 60 -5.40 -2.01 4.07
CA PHE A 60 -6.49 -2.44 3.20
C PHE A 60 -7.76 -2.75 4.00
N PHE A 61 -7.65 -3.47 5.12
CA PHE A 61 -8.78 -3.76 6.01
C PHE A 61 -9.39 -2.49 6.63
N ILE A 62 -8.58 -1.49 6.97
CA ILE A 62 -9.08 -0.21 7.50
C ILE A 62 -9.79 0.61 6.41
N PHE A 63 -9.25 0.60 5.19
CA PHE A 63 -9.85 1.31 4.07
C PHE A 63 -11.14 0.65 3.55
N THR A 64 -11.25 -0.67 3.64
CA THR A 64 -12.36 -1.44 3.04
C THR A 64 -13.75 -0.95 3.47
N PRO A 65 -14.08 -0.79 4.78
CA PRO A 65 -15.38 -0.25 5.19
C PRO A 65 -15.69 1.10 4.56
N MET A 66 -14.68 1.96 4.43
CA MET A 66 -14.87 3.30 3.85
C MET A 66 -15.10 3.22 2.34
N VAL A 67 -14.35 2.37 1.64
CA VAL A 67 -14.57 2.11 0.20
C VAL A 67 -15.99 1.58 -0.03
N LEU A 68 -16.45 0.66 0.83
CA LEU A 68 -17.81 0.11 0.77
C LEU A 68 -18.87 1.20 1.01
N GLU A 69 -18.76 1.99 2.08
CA GLU A 69 -19.70 3.09 2.35
C GLU A 69 -19.72 4.10 1.20
N GLY A 70 -18.56 4.43 0.63
CA GLY A 70 -18.44 5.28 -0.54
C GLY A 70 -19.17 4.71 -1.76
N SER A 71 -19.02 3.41 -2.03
CA SER A 71 -19.69 2.72 -3.13
C SER A 71 -21.23 2.69 -2.97
N LEU A 72 -21.72 2.70 -1.73
CA LEU A 72 -23.14 2.78 -1.40
C LEU A 72 -23.71 4.20 -1.50
N GLY A 73 -22.90 5.18 -1.93
CA GLY A 73 -23.30 6.57 -2.10
C GLY A 73 -23.32 7.40 -0.80
N ALA A 74 -22.81 6.86 0.32
CA ALA A 74 -22.80 7.55 1.60
C ALA A 74 -21.99 8.87 1.58
N PHE A 75 -21.03 8.97 0.66
CA PHE A 75 -20.15 10.14 0.52
C PHE A 75 -20.63 11.16 -0.53
N GLY A 76 -21.78 10.96 -1.17
CA GLY A 76 -22.34 11.92 -2.12
C GLY A 76 -21.34 12.32 -3.23
N ARG A 77 -20.84 13.57 -3.21
CA ARG A 77 -19.91 14.12 -4.22
C ARG A 77 -18.42 13.87 -3.94
N GLY A 78 -18.06 13.21 -2.84
CA GLY A 78 -16.66 12.93 -2.56
C GLY A 78 -16.40 12.48 -1.13
N PHE A 79 -15.24 11.86 -0.94
CA PHE A 79 -14.84 11.31 0.34
C PHE A 79 -14.72 12.43 1.41
N PRO A 80 -15.31 12.28 2.62
CA PRO A 80 -15.20 13.28 3.67
C PRO A 80 -13.75 13.50 4.06
N ILE A 81 -13.29 14.75 3.95
CA ILE A 81 -11.87 15.11 4.15
C ILE A 81 -11.43 14.76 5.56
N GLU A 82 -12.30 14.96 6.55
CA GLU A 82 -12.03 14.64 7.96
C GLU A 82 -11.78 13.14 8.15
N LEU A 83 -12.59 12.29 7.53
CA LEU A 83 -12.42 10.84 7.58
C LEU A 83 -11.15 10.40 6.86
N MET A 84 -10.84 11.00 5.71
CA MET A 84 -9.60 10.73 4.98
C MET A 84 -8.36 11.07 5.82
N VAL A 85 -8.34 12.25 6.43
CA VAL A 85 -7.22 12.70 7.28
C VAL A 85 -7.03 11.77 8.48
N VAL A 86 -8.11 11.42 9.19
CA VAL A 86 -8.05 10.50 10.33
C VAL A 86 -7.52 9.13 9.89
N THR A 87 -7.97 8.64 8.75
CA THR A 87 -7.56 7.33 8.22
C THR A 87 -6.08 7.31 7.83
N ILE A 88 -5.59 8.36 7.16
CA ILE A 88 -4.17 8.48 6.81
C ILE A 88 -3.31 8.51 8.07
N ILE A 89 -3.71 9.29 9.08
CA ILE A 89 -2.98 9.36 10.36
C ILE A 89 -2.94 7.98 11.03
N PHE A 90 -4.07 7.28 11.09
CA PHE A 90 -4.17 5.97 11.74
C PHE A 90 -3.39 4.89 10.98
N ALA A 91 -3.47 4.87 9.65
CA ALA A 91 -2.70 3.99 8.78
C ALA A 91 -1.19 4.20 8.96
N THR A 92 -0.75 5.47 8.92
CA THR A 92 0.66 5.84 9.16
C THR A 92 1.13 5.37 10.54
N PHE A 93 0.28 5.52 11.56
CA PHE A 93 0.61 5.06 12.91
C PHE A 93 0.77 3.53 12.98
N ILE A 94 -0.09 2.79 12.29
CA ILE A 94 0.02 1.33 12.21
C ILE A 94 1.31 0.92 11.51
N ASP A 95 1.65 1.51 10.37
CA ASP A 95 2.89 1.21 9.65
C ASP A 95 4.12 1.48 10.52
N LEU A 96 4.13 2.62 11.22
CA LEU A 96 5.19 2.97 12.17
C LEU A 96 5.36 1.87 13.22
N GLN A 97 4.26 1.41 13.81
CA GLN A 97 4.28 0.40 14.86
C GLN A 97 4.71 -0.96 14.32
N VAL A 98 4.20 -1.37 13.15
CA VAL A 98 4.56 -2.65 12.52
C VAL A 98 6.05 -2.68 12.20
N ILE A 99 6.59 -1.63 11.57
CA ILE A 99 8.03 -1.54 11.27
C ILE A 99 8.86 -1.53 12.56
N ASN A 100 8.47 -0.74 13.56
CA ASN A 100 9.19 -0.64 14.80
C ASN A 100 9.23 -1.97 15.57
N ILE A 101 8.10 -2.68 15.64
CA ILE A 101 7.97 -3.96 16.34
C ILE A 101 8.73 -5.07 15.60
N LEU A 102 8.63 -5.12 14.27
CA LEU A 102 9.23 -6.21 13.50
C LEU A 102 10.73 -6.02 13.30
N HIS A 103 11.20 -4.79 13.04
CA HIS A 103 12.60 -4.53 12.67
C HIS A 103 13.43 -3.87 13.79
N GLN A 104 12.81 -3.58 14.94
CA GLN A 104 13.46 -3.02 16.15
C GLN A 104 14.28 -1.75 15.87
N LEU A 105 13.72 -0.84 15.08
CA LEU A 105 14.39 0.37 14.61
C LEU A 105 14.28 1.56 15.56
N GLY A 106 13.26 1.59 16.41
CA GLY A 106 12.84 2.78 17.14
C GLY A 106 11.97 3.71 16.29
N ILE A 107 11.17 4.54 16.95
CA ILE A 107 10.14 5.38 16.32
C ILE A 107 10.72 6.34 15.26
N LYS A 108 11.82 7.03 15.57
CA LYS A 108 12.42 8.03 14.66
C LYS A 108 12.87 7.44 13.32
N LYS A 109 13.50 6.27 13.36
CA LYS A 109 13.99 5.59 12.15
C LYS A 109 12.86 4.94 11.38
N SER A 110 11.88 4.37 12.08
CA SER A 110 10.68 3.81 11.45
C SER A 110 9.90 4.88 10.69
N LEU A 111 9.84 6.11 11.22
CA LEU A 111 9.19 7.25 10.54
C LEU A 111 9.83 7.59 9.19
N ILE A 112 11.15 7.54 9.09
CA ILE A 112 11.84 7.77 7.80
C ILE A 112 11.37 6.74 6.76
N ILE A 113 11.24 5.47 7.17
CA ILE A 113 10.82 4.40 6.27
C ILE A 113 9.35 4.58 5.88
N VAL A 114 8.47 4.87 6.85
CA VAL A 114 7.04 5.09 6.58
C VAL A 114 6.83 6.22 5.57
N LEU A 115 7.55 7.34 5.72
CA LEU A 115 7.47 8.45 4.77
C LEU A 115 7.92 8.08 3.35
N LEU A 116 8.77 7.06 3.19
CA LEU A 116 9.20 6.58 1.87
C LEU A 116 8.16 5.64 1.22
N ILE A 117 7.53 4.78 2.01
CA ILE A 117 6.57 3.77 1.51
C ILE A 117 5.14 4.31 1.37
N ILE A 118 4.77 5.36 2.11
CA ILE A 118 3.37 5.84 2.13
C ILE A 118 2.91 6.33 0.75
N GLY A 119 3.81 6.93 -0.04
CA GLY A 119 3.50 7.46 -1.36
C GLY A 119 3.10 6.36 -2.35
N PRO A 120 4.02 5.43 -2.69
CA PRO A 120 3.70 4.34 -3.61
C PRO A 120 2.59 3.43 -3.07
N MET A 121 2.54 3.18 -1.75
CA MET A 121 1.47 2.37 -1.16
C MET A 121 0.09 3.01 -1.31
N SER A 122 -0.03 4.32 -1.05
CA SER A 122 -1.29 5.05 -1.25
C SER A 122 -1.71 5.03 -2.72
N PHE A 123 -0.75 5.15 -3.64
CA PHE A 123 -1.02 5.07 -5.07
C PHE A 123 -1.48 3.67 -5.52
N ALA A 124 -0.87 2.62 -4.98
CA ALA A 124 -1.27 1.23 -5.24
C ALA A 124 -2.70 0.96 -4.73
N LEU A 125 -3.04 1.44 -3.54
CA LEU A 125 -4.39 1.32 -2.97
C LEU A 125 -5.43 2.14 -3.75
N PHE A 126 -5.05 3.32 -4.24
CA PHE A 126 -5.91 4.11 -5.13
C PHE A 126 -6.23 3.36 -6.43
N LEU A 127 -5.21 2.81 -7.10
CA LEU A 127 -5.42 2.00 -8.31
C LEU A 127 -6.29 0.77 -8.01
N LEU A 128 -6.08 0.11 -6.88
CA LEU A 128 -6.92 -1.00 -6.45
C LEU A 128 -8.38 -0.56 -6.27
N ALA A 129 -8.63 0.54 -5.56
CA ALA A 129 -9.98 1.02 -5.30
C ALA A 129 -10.73 1.44 -6.58
N ASP A 130 -10.06 2.17 -7.48
CA ASP A 130 -10.62 2.63 -8.76
C ASP A 130 -11.02 1.45 -9.66
N ASN A 131 -10.20 0.39 -9.68
CA ASN A 131 -10.42 -0.77 -10.54
C ASN A 131 -11.30 -1.86 -9.89
N ILE A 132 -11.41 -1.90 -8.55
CA ILE A 132 -12.40 -2.75 -7.87
C ILE A 132 -13.83 -2.24 -8.14
N GLY A 133 -14.01 -0.91 -8.22
CA GLY A 133 -15.31 -0.32 -8.59
C GLY A 133 -15.84 -0.80 -9.94
N GLY A 134 -14.96 -0.99 -10.93
CA GLY A 134 -15.33 -1.55 -12.24
C GLY A 134 -15.42 -3.08 -12.31
N LEU A 135 -14.99 -3.81 -11.26
CA LEU A 135 -15.13 -5.27 -11.16
C LEU A 135 -16.39 -5.70 -10.40
N LEU A 136 -16.92 -4.84 -9.53
CA LEU A 136 -18.10 -5.12 -8.70
C LEU A 136 -19.41 -4.57 -9.29
N PHE A 137 -19.35 -3.71 -10.30
CA PHE A 137 -20.50 -3.08 -10.96
C PHE A 137 -20.38 -3.08 -12.48
#